data_AF-X1LP88-F1
#
_entry.id   AF-X1LP88-F1
#
_cell.length_a   1.000
_cell.length_b   1.000
_cell.length_c   1.000
_cell.angle_alpha   90.00
_cell.angle_beta   90.00
_cell.angle_gamma   90.00
#
_symmetry.space_group_name_H-M   'P 1'
#
loop_
_entity.id
_entity.type
_entity.pdbx_description
1 polymer ?
#
loop_
_entity_poly.entity_id
_entity_poly.type
_entity_poly.pdbx_seq_one_letter_code
_entity_poly.pdbx_strand_id
1 'polypeptide(L)'
;MANNTIMHIDLDAFFVSVEQVLNPELQGKPVVVGGRPGERGVVAAASYEARAFGLHSGMPLKTASRLCPQAIFIEGSFPKYRDASQKFMAILAEFTPFLEPMGLDEAYLDVTGFESIHGSIH
;
A
#
# COMPACT_ATOMS: atom_id res chain seq x y z
N MET A 1 -31.23 -9.06 15.90
CA MET A 1 -30.59 -8.91 14.58
C MET A 1 -29.12 -9.15 14.80
N ALA A 2 -28.46 -10.01 14.02
CA ALA A 2 -27.00 -10.09 14.07
C ALA A 2 -26.44 -8.73 13.64
N ASN A 3 -25.47 -8.19 14.39
CA ASN A 3 -24.86 -6.92 14.04
C ASN A 3 -23.86 -7.17 12.91
N ASN A 4 -24.07 -6.59 11.74
CA ASN A 4 -23.15 -6.75 10.62
C ASN A 4 -21.82 -6.09 10.99
N THR A 5 -20.74 -6.87 10.95
CA THR A 5 -19.39 -6.39 11.25
C THR A 5 -18.58 -6.43 9.97
N ILE A 6 -18.27 -5.26 9.42
CA ILE A 6 -17.49 -5.11 8.19
C ILE A 6 -16.11 -4.59 8.55
N MET A 7 -15.07 -5.28 8.07
CA MET A 7 -13.68 -4.86 8.23
C MET A 7 -13.17 -4.33 6.89
N HIS A 8 -12.54 -3.16 6.92
CA HIS A 8 -11.75 -2.64 5.79
C HIS A 8 -10.27 -2.89 6.08
N ILE A 9 -9.57 -3.44 5.09
CA ILE A 9 -8.12 -3.64 5.14
C ILE A 9 -7.51 -2.84 3.99
N ASP A 10 -6.45 -2.10 4.27
CA ASP A 10 -5.68 -1.27 3.35
C ASP A 10 -4.18 -1.53 3.60
N LEU A 11 -3.42 -1.87 2.56
CA LEU A 11 -1.99 -2.12 2.68
C LEU A 11 -1.17 -0.83 2.65
N ASP A 12 -0.42 -0.62 3.72
CA ASP A 12 0.46 0.53 3.87
C ASP A 12 1.48 0.71 2.73
N ALA A 13 1.46 1.90 2.13
CA ALA A 13 2.42 2.35 1.10
C ALA A 13 2.66 1.28 0.00
N PHE A 14 1.60 0.60 -0.42
CA PHE A 14 1.64 -0.68 -1.12
C PHE A 14 2.73 -0.82 -2.20
N PHE A 15 2.82 0.10 -3.17
CA PHE A 15 3.82 -0.04 -4.24
C PHE A 15 5.26 0.00 -3.73
N VAL A 16 5.54 0.85 -2.73
CA VAL A 16 6.86 0.91 -2.11
C VAL A 16 7.12 -0.35 -1.30
N SER A 17 6.13 -0.83 -0.55
CA SER A 17 6.23 -2.06 0.24
C SER A 17 6.53 -3.26 -0.66
N VAL A 18 5.92 -3.35 -1.85
CA VAL A 18 6.25 -4.39 -2.84
C VAL A 18 7.70 -4.28 -3.32
N GLU A 19 8.18 -3.08 -3.66
CA GLU A 19 9.58 -2.92 -4.09
C GLU A 19 10.56 -3.25 -2.95
N GLN A 20 10.24 -2.92 -1.69
CA GLN A 20 11.07 -3.26 -0.52
C GLN A 20 11.10 -4.77 -0.21
N VAL A 21 10.01 -5.48 -0.45
CA VAL A 21 9.99 -6.96 -0.34
C VAL A 21 10.88 -7.59 -1.41
N LEU A 22 10.86 -7.06 -2.64
CA LEU A 22 11.64 -7.58 -3.76
C LEU A 22 13.11 -7.15 -3.73
N ASN A 23 13.41 -6.01 -3.11
CA ASN A 23 14.75 -5.49 -2.91
C ASN A 23 14.91 -4.97 -1.47
N PRO A 24 15.38 -5.83 -0.54
CA PRO A 24 15.57 -5.47 0.86
C PRO A 24 16.54 -4.29 1.09
N GLU A 25 17.43 -3.99 0.15
CA GLU A 25 18.33 -2.83 0.28
C GLU A 25 17.60 -1.48 0.28
N LEU A 26 16.32 -1.46 -0.09
CA LEU A 26 15.46 -0.28 -0.08
C LEU A 26 14.86 0.02 1.31
N GLN A 27 14.94 -0.90 2.25
CA GLN A 27 14.43 -0.71 3.61
C GLN A 27 15.25 0.34 4.37
N GLY A 28 14.58 1.19 5.16
CA GLY A 28 15.25 2.27 5.89
C GLY A 28 15.70 3.45 5.02
N LYS A 29 15.37 3.44 3.72
CA LYS A 29 15.76 4.51 2.77
C LYS A 29 14.53 5.27 2.28
N PRO A 30 14.64 6.57 2.00
CA PRO A 30 13.58 7.32 1.33
C PRO A 30 13.38 6.78 -0.09
N VAL A 31 12.28 6.07 -0.32
CA VAL A 31 11.89 5.49 -1.61
C VAL A 31 10.58 6.10 -2.10
N VAL A 32 10.52 6.34 -3.40
CA VAL A 32 9.38 6.88 -4.14
C VAL A 32 9.11 6.00 -5.36
N VAL A 33 7.86 5.57 -5.51
CA VAL A 33 7.35 4.99 -6.77
C VAL A 33 6.53 6.06 -7.47
N GLY A 34 6.75 6.26 -8.77
CA GLY A 34 5.95 7.21 -9.56
C GLY A 34 6.57 7.64 -10.90
N GLY A 35 7.83 7.26 -11.15
CA GLY A 35 8.59 7.66 -12.33
C GLY A 35 9.95 8.24 -11.95
N ARG A 36 10.61 8.88 -12.92
CA ARG A 36 11.96 9.42 -12.74
C ARG A 36 11.94 10.83 -12.12
N PRO A 37 12.98 11.21 -11.35
CA PRO A 37 13.06 12.54 -10.75
C PRO A 37 13.17 13.60 -11.85
N GLY A 38 12.43 14.71 -11.69
CA GLY A 38 12.45 15.84 -12.64
C GLY A 38 11.62 15.66 -13.91
N GLU A 39 11.05 14.48 -14.18
CA GLU A 39 10.11 14.28 -15.28
C GLU A 39 8.69 14.76 -14.93
N ARG A 40 7.82 14.85 -15.95
CA ARG A 40 6.40 15.13 -15.75
C ARG A 40 5.73 13.88 -15.17
N GLY A 41 5.20 13.98 -13.96
CA GLY A 41 4.54 12.89 -13.26
C GLY A 41 4.32 13.22 -11.79
N VAL A 42 3.73 12.29 -11.06
CA VAL A 42 3.45 12.41 -9.62
C VAL A 42 3.98 11.21 -8.85
N VAL A 43 4.22 11.39 -7.57
CA VAL A 43 4.46 10.32 -6.60
C VAL A 43 3.22 9.43 -6.57
N ALA A 44 3.36 8.17 -6.98
CA ALA A 44 2.31 7.16 -6.83
C ALA A 44 2.27 6.61 -5.40
N ALA A 45 3.45 6.35 -4.82
CA ALA A 45 3.59 5.96 -3.42
C ALA A 45 4.94 6.44 -2.86
N ALA A 46 4.97 6.71 -1.56
CA ALA A 46 6.16 7.11 -0.83
C ALA A 46 6.32 6.28 0.45
N SER A 47 7.55 5.80 0.68
CA SER A 47 7.99 5.18 1.95
C SER A 47 7.75 6.11 3.14
N TYR A 48 7.67 5.55 4.35
CA TYR A 48 7.60 6.37 5.56
C TYR A 48 8.82 7.27 5.73
N GLU A 49 10.00 6.78 5.35
CA GLU A 49 11.25 7.53 5.34
C GLU A 49 11.19 8.72 4.39
N ALA A 50 10.57 8.58 3.21
CA ALA A 50 10.32 9.70 2.31
C ALA A 50 9.24 10.65 2.83
N ARG A 51 8.18 10.14 3.46
CA ARG A 51 7.11 10.94 4.07
C ARG A 51 7.63 11.84 5.19
N ALA A 52 8.67 11.43 5.91
CA ALA A 52 9.34 12.29 6.90
C ALA A 52 9.93 13.58 6.30
N PHE A 53 10.23 13.60 4.99
CA PHE A 53 10.65 14.80 4.25
C PHE A 53 9.47 15.57 3.63
N GLY A 54 8.24 15.18 3.96
CA GLY A 54 7.01 15.80 3.44
C GLY A 54 6.54 15.26 2.09
N LEU A 55 7.15 14.20 1.56
CA LEU A 55 6.69 13.57 0.31
C LEU A 55 5.36 12.82 0.57
N HIS A 56 4.43 12.91 -0.38
CA HIS A 56 3.13 12.22 -0.29
C HIS A 56 2.61 11.88 -1.70
N SER A 57 1.66 10.95 -1.78
CA SER A 57 1.02 10.58 -3.04
C SER A 57 0.36 11.78 -3.71
N GLY A 58 0.39 11.81 -5.04
CA GLY A 58 -0.09 12.93 -5.86
C GLY A 58 0.87 14.13 -5.93
N MET A 59 1.95 14.17 -5.14
CA MET A 59 2.96 15.24 -5.24
C MET A 59 3.69 15.19 -6.59
N PRO A 60 3.91 16.33 -7.29
CA PRO A 60 4.73 16.33 -8.50
C PRO A 60 6.14 15.80 -8.26
N LEU A 61 6.65 14.92 -9.13
CA LEU A 61 7.98 14.31 -8.98
C LEU A 61 9.10 15.35 -8.91
N LYS A 62 8.98 16.45 -9.65
CA LYS A 62 9.91 17.59 -9.61
C LYS A 62 9.94 18.27 -8.23
N THR A 63 8.81 18.33 -7.54
CA THR A 63 8.73 18.86 -6.17
C THR A 63 9.33 17.86 -5.19
N ALA A 64 8.95 16.59 -5.31
CA ALA A 64 9.47 15.50 -4.48
C ALA A 64 11.01 15.42 -4.54
N SER A 65 11.60 15.48 -5.74
CA SER A 65 13.06 15.43 -5.92
C SER A 65 13.78 16.64 -5.36
N ARG A 66 13.11 17.80 -5.23
CA ARG A 66 13.66 18.98 -4.56
C ARG A 66 13.57 18.86 -3.03
N LEU A 67 12.49 18.30 -2.50
CA LEU A 67 12.27 18.13 -1.06
C LEU A 67 13.15 17.02 -0.47
N CYS A 68 13.38 15.94 -1.21
CA CYS A 68 14.23 14.83 -0.81
C CYS A 68 15.19 14.44 -1.96
N PRO A 69 16.30 15.18 -2.15
CA PRO A 69 17.25 14.92 -3.23
C PRO A 69 17.93 13.55 -3.16
N GLN A 70 18.01 12.97 -1.97
CA GLN A 70 18.57 11.63 -1.71
C GLN A 70 17.56 10.49 -1.91
N ALA A 71 16.30 10.79 -2.23
CA ALA A 71 15.29 9.74 -2.42
C ALA A 71 15.62 8.87 -3.64
N ILE A 72 15.32 7.58 -3.51
CA ILE A 72 15.41 6.60 -4.58
C ILE A 72 14.09 6.61 -5.33
N PHE A 73 14.14 6.96 -6.61
CA PHE A 73 12.97 7.01 -7.48
C PHE A 73 12.90 5.75 -8.34
N ILE A 74 11.77 5.06 -8.25
CA ILE A 74 11.50 3.82 -8.96
C ILE A 74 10.36 4.06 -9.96
N GLU A 75 10.59 3.63 -11.20
CA GLU A 75 9.55 3.53 -12.21
C GLU A 75 8.70 2.30 -11.91
N GLY A 76 7.41 2.51 -11.62
CA GLY A 76 6.56 1.46 -11.08
C GLY A 76 6.27 0.34 -12.07
N SER A 77 6.13 -0.89 -11.57
CA SER A 77 5.80 -2.07 -12.38
C SER A 77 4.44 -2.66 -11.97
N PHE A 78 3.40 -2.30 -12.71
CA PHE A 78 2.04 -2.81 -12.46
C PHE A 78 1.91 -4.33 -12.45
N PRO A 79 2.64 -5.11 -13.27
CA PRO A 79 2.62 -6.58 -13.15
C PRO A 79 3.05 -7.06 -11.76
N LYS A 80 4.16 -6.54 -11.20
CA LYS A 80 4.60 -6.90 -9.83
C LYS A 80 3.53 -6.58 -8.79
N TYR A 81 2.89 -5.43 -8.93
CA TYR A 81 1.87 -4.97 -7.98
C TYR A 81 0.59 -5.80 -8.07
N ARG A 82 0.19 -6.22 -9.28
CA ARG A 82 -0.93 -7.14 -9.47
C ARG A 82 -0.63 -8.52 -8.86
N ASP A 83 0.58 -9.05 -9.05
CA ASP A 83 0.96 -10.34 -8.47
C ASP A 83 0.95 -10.30 -6.93
N ALA A 84 1.42 -9.20 -6.34
CA ALA A 84 1.34 -9.00 -4.90
C ALA A 84 -0.12 -8.85 -4.41
N SER A 85 -0.94 -8.08 -5.14
CA SER A 85 -2.37 -7.90 -4.86
C SER A 85 -3.13 -9.23 -4.88
N GLN A 86 -2.89 -10.08 -5.87
CA GLN A 86 -3.53 -11.39 -5.96
C GLN A 86 -3.23 -12.28 -4.76
N LYS A 87 -1.97 -12.27 -4.29
CA LYS A 87 -1.58 -13.00 -3.08
C LYS A 87 -2.28 -12.45 -1.84
N PHE A 88 -2.33 -11.12 -1.71
CA PHE A 88 -3.06 -10.46 -0.64
C PHE A 88 -4.55 -10.84 -0.63
N MET A 89 -5.24 -10.73 -1.78
CA MET A 89 -6.65 -11.10 -1.90
C MET A 89 -6.90 -12.59 -1.65
N ALA A 90 -5.99 -13.46 -2.09
CA ALA A 90 -6.09 -14.90 -1.82
C ALA A 90 -6.04 -15.20 -0.31
N ILE A 91 -5.14 -14.54 0.43
CA ILE A 91 -5.06 -14.65 1.89
C ILE A 91 -6.38 -14.21 2.52
N LEU A 92 -6.94 -13.07 2.10
CA LEU A 92 -8.21 -12.58 2.64
C LEU A 92 -9.39 -13.52 2.37
N ALA A 93 -9.42 -14.14 1.20
CA ALA A 93 -10.46 -15.09 0.80
C ALA A 93 -10.43 -16.40 1.62
N GLU A 94 -9.33 -16.71 2.33
CA GLU A 94 -9.27 -17.83 3.26
C GLU A 94 -10.09 -17.59 4.54
N PHE A 95 -10.34 -16.32 4.91
CA PHE A 95 -11.06 -15.98 6.14
C PHE A 95 -12.57 -15.88 5.94
N THR A 96 -13.02 -15.36 4.79
CA THR A 96 -14.44 -15.18 4.50
C THR A 96 -14.70 -15.28 3.00
N PRO A 97 -15.82 -15.90 2.57
CA PRO A 97 -16.25 -15.85 1.17
C PRO A 97 -16.84 -14.47 0.79
N PHE A 98 -17.12 -13.60 1.76
CA PHE A 98 -17.70 -12.28 1.56
C PHE A 98 -16.60 -11.21 1.52
N LEU A 99 -15.89 -11.16 0.39
CA LEU A 99 -14.77 -10.26 0.13
C LEU A 99 -15.11 -9.34 -1.05
N GLU A 100 -14.92 -8.04 -0.88
CA GLU A 100 -15.06 -7.04 -1.94
C GLU A 100 -13.74 -6.26 -2.11
N PRO A 101 -12.91 -6.61 -3.11
CA PRO A 101 -11.70 -5.86 -3.44
C PRO A 101 -11.98 -4.43 -3.91
N MET A 102 -11.20 -3.48 -3.43
CA MET A 102 -11.25 -2.06 -3.81
C MET A 102 -9.88 -1.57 -4.26
N GLY A 103 -9.48 -1.91 -5.49
CA GLY A 103 -8.15 -1.57 -6.00
C GLY A 103 -7.15 -2.70 -5.84
N LEU A 104 -5.86 -2.37 -5.67
CA LEU A 104 -4.79 -3.38 -5.60
C LEU A 104 -4.45 -3.77 -4.15
N ASP A 105 -4.68 -2.87 -3.21
CA ASP A 105 -4.22 -2.93 -1.83
C ASP A 105 -5.33 -2.88 -0.80
N GLU A 106 -6.58 -2.69 -1.22
CA GLU A 106 -7.70 -2.55 -0.28
C GLU A 106 -8.81 -3.57 -0.53
N ALA A 107 -9.49 -3.98 0.54
CA ALA A 107 -10.65 -4.85 0.48
C ALA A 107 -11.58 -4.64 1.68
N TYR A 108 -12.88 -4.84 1.45
CA TYR A 108 -13.89 -4.98 2.50
C TYR A 108 -14.19 -6.46 2.74
N LEU A 109 -14.30 -6.85 4.00
CA LEU A 109 -14.62 -8.20 4.44
C LEU A 109 -15.85 -8.16 5.34
N ASP A 110 -16.83 -9.01 5.07
CA ASP A 110 -17.86 -9.33 6.08
C ASP A 110 -17.29 -10.38 7.04
N VAL A 111 -17.08 -9.96 8.29
CA VAL A 111 -16.59 -10.78 9.40
C VAL A 111 -17.69 -11.04 10.43
N THR A 112 -18.95 -10.87 10.04
CA THR A 112 -20.11 -11.18 10.88
C THR A 112 -20.05 -12.65 11.32
N GLY A 113 -20.04 -12.86 12.65
CA GLY A 113 -19.97 -14.20 13.23
C GLY A 113 -18.56 -14.72 13.50
N PHE A 114 -17.50 -13.95 13.22
CA PHE A 114 -16.16 -14.30 13.70
C PHE A 114 -16.13 -14.32 15.22
N GLU A 115 -15.52 -15.36 15.80
CA GLU A 115 -15.29 -15.42 17.25
C GLU A 115 -14.24 -14.37 17.63
N SER A 116 -14.54 -13.58 18.65
CA SER A 116 -13.53 -12.68 19.19
C SER A 116 -12.63 -13.39 20.20
N ILE A 117 -11.33 -13.40 19.92
CA ILE A 117 -10.29 -13.83 20.87
C ILE A 117 -9.99 -12.79 21.96
N HIS A 118 -10.47 -11.55 21.82
CA HIS A 118 -10.19 -10.43 22.74
C HIS A 118 -11.46 -9.75 23.28
N GLY A 119 -12.65 -10.29 23.01
CA GLY A 119 -13.93 -9.66 23.35
C GLY A 119 -14.46 -8.72 22.25
N SER A 120 -15.64 -8.15 22.48
CA SER A 120 -16.29 -7.26 21.52
C SER A 120 -15.44 -6.02 21.21
N ILE A 121 -15.38 -5.61 19.94
CA ILE A 121 -14.80 -4.31 19.49
C ILE A 121 -15.76 -3.13 19.81
N HIS A 122 -16.92 -3.45 20.38
CA HIS A 122 -17.93 -2.52 20.91
C HIS A 122 -18.03 -2.61 22.42
#